data_AF-A0A971SMK4-F1
#
_entry.id   AF-A0A971SMK4-F1
#
_cell.length_a   1.000
_cell.length_b   1.000
_cell.length_c   1.000
_cell.angle_alpha   90.00
_cell.angle_beta   90.00
_cell.angle_gamma   90.00
#
_symmetry.space_group_name_H-M   'P 1'
#
loop_
_entity.id
_entity.type
_entity.pdbx_description
1 polymer ?
#
loop_
_entity_poly.entity_id
_entity_poly.type
_entity_poly.pdbx_seq_one_letter_code
_entity_poly.pdbx_strand_id
1 'polypeptide(L)'
;MEGTIGPKGLDIMMVDSYGNVVITNDGVTILSLMEVNHPATRMIIDAAKVQHEEVGDGTTTATIMASAIIAEGLNQVLKGVRLPRFWKGSAWSYLMDWKRLRGACARFQDGRIRCFMQPR
;
A
#
# COMPACT_ATOMS: atom_id res chain seq x y z
N MET A 1 10.67 2.93 -2.40
CA MET A 1 10.01 1.84 -1.65
C MET A 1 10.05 0.50 -2.39
N GLU A 2 10.11 0.46 -3.73
CA GLU A 2 10.10 -0.82 -4.46
C GLU A 2 11.26 -1.77 -4.12
N GLY A 3 12.41 -1.24 -3.67
CA GLY A 3 13.55 -2.05 -3.26
C GLY A 3 13.43 -2.74 -1.89
N THR A 4 12.48 -2.34 -1.03
CA THR A 4 12.34 -2.87 0.34
C THR A 4 11.29 -3.99 0.44
N ILE A 5 10.64 -4.36 -0.67
CA ILE A 5 9.55 -5.34 -0.64
C ILE A 5 10.05 -6.79 -0.59
N GLY A 6 9.49 -7.57 0.34
CA GLY A 6 9.67 -9.01 0.43
C GLY A 6 10.88 -9.46 1.26
N PRO A 7 11.11 -10.78 1.40
CA PRO A 7 12.15 -11.35 2.26
C PRO A 7 13.59 -11.09 1.76
N LYS A 8 13.73 -10.58 0.53
CA LYS A 8 14.99 -10.09 -0.04
C LYS A 8 15.01 -8.57 -0.20
N GLY A 9 14.16 -7.86 0.56
CA GLY A 9 14.13 -6.40 0.57
C GLY A 9 15.50 -5.86 0.96
N LEU A 10 15.96 -4.86 0.20
CA LEU A 10 17.20 -4.14 0.46
C LEU A 10 16.97 -3.08 1.53
N ASP A 11 17.98 -2.87 2.38
CA ASP A 11 17.95 -1.77 3.33
C ASP A 11 18.28 -0.45 2.65
N ILE A 12 17.60 0.61 3.06
CA ILE A 12 17.88 1.96 2.57
C ILE A 12 18.71 2.68 3.63
N MET A 13 19.83 3.24 3.19
CA MET A 13 20.66 4.15 3.97
C MET A 13 20.25 5.58 3.65
N MET A 14 19.72 6.29 4.64
CA MET A 14 19.37 7.70 4.56
C MET A 14 20.38 8.52 5.34
N VAL A 15 20.74 9.67 4.77
CA VAL A 15 21.65 10.62 5.39
C VAL A 15 20.92 11.95 5.51
N ASP A 16 20.83 12.45 6.73
CA ASP A 16 20.25 13.75 7.05
C ASP A 16 21.23 14.89 6.71
N SER A 17 20.73 16.12 6.60
CA SER A 17 21.51 17.34 6.36
C SER A 17 22.60 17.57 7.43
N TYR A 18 22.40 17.04 8.65
CA TYR A 18 23.37 17.10 9.75
C TYR A 18 24.38 15.95 9.75
N GLY A 19 24.35 15.06 8.74
CA GLY A 19 25.26 13.91 8.63
C GLY A 19 24.87 12.70 9.48
N ASN A 20 23.68 12.71 10.10
CA ASN A 20 23.14 11.53 10.79
C ASN A 20 22.75 10.47 9.75
N VAL A 21 23.18 9.25 10.00
CA VAL A 21 22.93 8.11 9.10
C VAL A 21 21.90 7.19 9.75
N VAL A 22 20.83 6.89 9.03
CA VAL A 22 19.81 5.91 9.43
C VAL A 22 19.75 4.83 8.35
N ILE A 23 19.99 3.57 8.74
CA ILE A 23 19.82 2.40 7.88
C ILE A 23 18.56 1.69 8.32
N THR A 24 17.58 1.54 7.43
CA THR A 24 16.33 0.86 7.75
C THR A 24 15.68 0.25 6.52
N ASN A 25 14.93 -0.83 6.75
CA ASN A 25 14.04 -1.46 5.78
C ASN A 25 12.59 -0.96 5.91
N ASP A 26 12.24 -0.40 7.07
CA ASP A 26 10.86 -0.08 7.40
C ASP A 26 10.36 1.15 6.62
N GLY A 27 9.27 0.95 5.87
CA GLY A 27 8.66 1.97 5.03
C GLY A 27 8.19 3.20 5.81
N VAL A 28 7.69 3.04 7.05
CA VAL A 28 7.16 4.17 7.84
C VAL A 28 8.29 5.07 8.33
N THR A 29 9.36 4.45 8.82
CA THR A 29 10.58 5.15 9.22
C THR A 29 11.18 5.90 8.04
N ILE A 30 11.24 5.27 6.84
CA ILE A 30 11.71 5.93 5.61
C ILE A 30 10.82 7.12 5.25
N LEU A 31 9.50 6.95 5.22
CA LEU A 31 8.56 8.03 4.86
C LEU A 31 8.59 9.21 5.85
N SER A 32 8.92 8.96 7.12
CA SER A 32 8.97 10.00 8.16
C SER A 32 10.28 10.81 8.12
N LEU A 33 11.36 10.22 7.61
CA LEU A 33 12.65 10.87 7.46
C LEU A 33 12.80 11.59 6.11
N MET A 34 11.95 11.28 5.13
CA MET A 34 11.94 11.99 3.85
C MET A 34 11.33 13.39 4.00
N GLU A 35 12.11 14.42 3.65
CA GLU A 35 11.61 15.79 3.53
C GLU A 35 10.77 15.95 2.25
N VAL A 36 9.45 16.02 2.40
CA VAL A 36 8.53 16.08 1.27
C VAL A 36 7.62 17.31 1.35
N ASN A 37 7.74 18.20 0.37
CA ASN A 37 6.92 19.43 0.28
C ASN A 37 5.64 19.27 -0.54
N HIS A 38 5.51 18.21 -1.33
CA HIS A 38 4.37 18.06 -2.25
C HIS A 38 3.11 17.54 -1.52
N PRO A 39 1.95 18.23 -1.63
CA PRO A 39 0.76 17.90 -0.85
C PRO A 39 0.18 16.52 -1.19
N ALA A 40 0.24 16.10 -2.46
CA ALA A 40 -0.25 14.76 -2.82
C ALA A 40 0.61 13.64 -2.20
N THR A 41 1.91 13.89 -2.03
CA THR A 41 2.82 12.91 -1.44
C THR A 41 2.59 12.82 0.06
N ARG A 42 2.26 13.95 0.71
CA ARG A 42 1.85 13.97 2.12
C ARG A 42 0.61 13.11 2.38
N MET A 43 -0.39 13.16 1.49
CA MET A 43 -1.56 12.27 1.59
C MET A 43 -1.20 10.79 1.53
N ILE A 44 -0.20 10.40 0.73
CA ILE A 44 0.28 9.02 0.63
C ILE A 44 1.02 8.61 1.91
N ILE A 45 1.85 9.50 2.45
CA ILE A 45 2.55 9.28 3.73
C ILE A 45 1.55 9.07 4.86
N ASP A 46 0.51 9.89 4.94
CA ASP A 46 -0.52 9.78 5.97
C ASP A 46 -1.29 8.46 5.85
N ALA A 47 -1.60 8.01 4.63
CA ALA A 47 -2.21 6.70 4.41
C ALA A 47 -1.31 5.54 4.87
N ALA A 48 0.00 5.63 4.64
CA ALA A 48 0.96 4.62 5.10
C ALA A 48 1.10 4.60 6.64
N LYS A 49 1.00 5.75 7.30
CA LYS A 49 0.98 5.86 8.77
C LYS A 49 -0.26 5.19 9.36
N VAL A 50 -1.44 5.46 8.80
CA VAL A 50 -2.69 4.79 9.22
C VAL A 50 -2.58 3.27 9.06
N GLN A 51 -2.00 2.79 7.95
CA GLN A 51 -1.79 1.35 7.75
C GLN A 51 -0.88 0.73 8.82
N HIS A 52 0.14 1.47 9.26
CA HIS A 52 1.02 1.03 10.34
C HIS A 52 0.31 1.01 11.69
N GLU A 53 -0.51 2.02 12.00
CA GLU A 53 -1.26 2.09 13.25
C GLU A 53 -2.31 0.97 13.37
N GLU A 54 -2.99 0.63 12.28
CA GLU A 54 -4.07 -0.37 12.29
C GLU A 54 -3.56 -1.81 12.21
N VAL A 55 -2.59 -2.09 11.32
CA VAL A 55 -2.17 -3.47 11.01
C VAL A 55 -0.72 -3.73 11.41
N GLY A 56 0.13 -2.69 11.43
CA GLY A 56 1.56 -2.83 11.74
C GLY A 56 2.40 -3.45 10.61
N ASP A 57 1.77 -3.94 9.54
CA ASP A 57 2.43 -4.58 8.38
C ASP A 57 1.80 -4.12 7.05
N GLY A 58 2.54 -4.31 5.96
CA GLY A 58 2.11 -3.96 4.62
C GLY A 58 2.14 -2.45 4.32
N THR A 59 2.94 -1.69 5.05
CA THR A 59 3.11 -0.25 4.86
C THR A 59 3.74 0.06 3.49
N THR A 60 4.73 -0.73 3.10
CA THR A 60 5.41 -0.65 1.79
C THR A 60 4.48 -1.07 0.65
N THR A 61 3.72 -2.16 0.82
CA THR A 61 2.74 -2.63 -0.19
C THR A 61 1.60 -1.65 -0.38
N ALA A 62 1.05 -1.09 0.69
CA ALA A 62 0.00 -0.06 0.59
C ALA A 62 0.49 1.18 -0.17
N THR A 63 1.72 1.62 0.10
CA THR A 63 2.33 2.78 -0.57
C THR A 63 2.54 2.54 -2.07
N ILE A 64 3.05 1.35 -2.44
CA ILE A 64 3.26 0.96 -3.85
C ILE A 64 1.92 0.77 -4.58
N MET A 65 0.92 0.22 -3.89
CA MET A 65 -0.42 0.07 -4.48
C MET A 65 -1.06 1.44 -4.76
N ALA A 66 -0.92 2.40 -3.85
CA ALA A 66 -1.43 3.76 -4.06
C ALA A 66 -0.79 4.45 -5.28
N SER A 67 0.54 4.33 -5.45
CA SER A 67 1.22 4.92 -6.61
C SER A 67 0.79 4.27 -7.93
N ALA A 68 0.60 2.94 -7.95
CA ALA A 68 0.14 2.21 -9.12
C ALA A 68 -1.26 2.63 -9.56
N ILE A 69 -2.21 2.82 -8.62
CA ILE A 69 -3.56 3.30 -8.93
C ILE A 69 -3.54 4.69 -9.55
N ILE A 70 -2.70 5.59 -9.02
CA ILE A 70 -2.58 6.96 -9.53
C ILE A 70 -1.99 6.96 -10.94
N ALA A 71 -0.93 6.17 -11.18
CA ALA A 71 -0.30 6.06 -12.48
C ALA A 71 -1.27 5.49 -13.54
N GLU A 72 -2.00 4.43 -13.21
CA GLU A 72 -2.98 3.85 -14.14
C GLU A 72 -4.19 4.77 -14.32
N GLY A 73 -4.65 5.44 -13.26
CA GLY A 73 -5.69 6.45 -13.36
C GLY A 73 -5.32 7.59 -14.31
N LEU A 74 -4.07 8.06 -14.25
CA LEU A 74 -3.55 9.06 -15.18
C LEU A 74 -3.54 8.54 -16.62
N ASN A 75 -3.10 7.30 -16.84
CA ASN A 75 -3.10 6.65 -18.16
C ASN A 75 -4.52 6.58 -18.77
N GLN A 76 -5.54 6.28 -17.95
CA GLN A 76 -6.94 6.25 -18.40
C GLN A 76 -7.49 7.64 -18.73
N VAL A 77 -7.09 8.66 -17.97
CA VAL A 77 -7.47 10.06 -18.26
C VAL A 77 -6.86 10.52 -19.58
N LEU A 78 -5.59 10.18 -19.85
CA LEU A 78 -4.92 10.49 -21.12
C LEU A 78 -5.62 9.84 -22.31
N LYS A 79 -6.23 8.66 -22.13
CA LYS A 79 -7.06 7.98 -23.14
C LYS A 79 -8.45 8.60 -23.32
N GLY A 80 -8.81 9.63 -22.55
CA GLY A 80 -10.09 10.34 -22.64
C GLY A 80 -11.19 9.84 -21.70
N VAL A 81 -10.87 8.98 -20.72
CA VAL A 81 -11.86 8.54 -19.72
C VAL A 81 -12.09 9.64 -18.68
N ARG A 82 -13.36 9.95 -18.38
CA ARG A 82 -13.71 10.95 -17.37
C ARG A 82 -13.42 10.44 -15.94
N LEU A 83 -12.74 11.25 -15.12
CA LEU A 83 -12.36 10.93 -13.73
C LEU A 83 -13.47 10.31 -12.86
N PRO A 84 -14.72 10.83 -12.80
CA PRO A 84 -15.76 10.23 -11.96
C PRO A 84 -16.17 8.83 -12.40
N ARG A 85 -16.02 8.49 -13.69
CA ARG A 85 -16.34 7.16 -14.21
C ARG A 85 -15.23 6.17 -13.87
N PHE A 86 -13.97 6.59 -13.95
CA PHE A 86 -12.84 5.80 -13.47
C PHE A 86 -12.99 5.50 -11.97
N TRP A 87 -13.19 6.52 -11.13
CA TRP A 87 -13.27 6.32 -9.67
C TRP A 87 -14.42 5.41 -9.26
N LYS A 88 -15.60 5.57 -9.88
CA LYS A 88 -16.72 4.63 -9.66
C LYS A 88 -16.30 3.20 -10.01
N GLY A 89 -15.75 2.98 -11.20
CA GLY A 89 -15.31 1.65 -11.63
C GLY A 89 -14.28 1.03 -10.70
N SER A 90 -13.24 1.78 -10.34
CA SER A 90 -12.19 1.33 -9.43
C SER A 90 -12.76 0.98 -8.05
N ALA A 91 -13.63 1.82 -7.47
CA ALA A 91 -14.26 1.55 -6.18
C ALA A 91 -15.12 0.28 -6.19
N TRP A 92 -15.87 0.03 -7.27
CA TRP A 92 -16.62 -1.22 -7.44
C TRP A 92 -15.69 -2.45 -7.50
N SER A 93 -14.57 -2.35 -8.22
CA SER A 93 -13.59 -3.43 -8.29
C SER A 93 -12.99 -3.74 -6.91
N TYR A 94 -12.60 -2.71 -6.15
CA TYR A 94 -12.11 -2.88 -4.78
C TYR A 94 -13.14 -3.55 -3.86
N LEU A 95 -14.42 -3.15 -3.97
CA LEU A 95 -15.49 -3.76 -3.16
C LEU A 95 -15.70 -5.24 -3.49
N MET A 96 -15.63 -5.61 -4.78
CA MET A 96 -15.75 -7.01 -5.21
C MET A 96 -14.56 -7.84 -4.75
N ASP A 97 -13.34 -7.31 -4.86
CA ASP A 97 -12.14 -8.00 -4.43
C ASP A 97 -12.10 -8.18 -2.90
N TRP A 98 -12.51 -7.16 -2.14
CA TRP A 98 -12.69 -7.27 -0.69
C TRP A 98 -13.68 -8.39 -0.31
N LYS A 99 -14.82 -8.49 -1.01
CA LYS A 99 -15.79 -9.59 -0.78
C LYS A 99 -15.15 -10.95 -1.09
N ARG A 100 -14.34 -11.04 -2.13
CA ARG A 100 -13.62 -12.25 -2.51
C ARG A 100 -12.57 -12.64 -1.46
N LEU A 101 -11.77 -11.68 -0.97
CA LEU A 101 -10.75 -11.90 0.04
C LEU A 101 -11.35 -12.37 1.37
N ARG A 102 -12.51 -11.84 1.78
CA ARG A 102 -13.24 -12.35 2.96
C ARG A 102 -13.66 -13.81 2.83
N GLY A 103 -13.96 -14.27 1.61
CA GLY A 103 -14.28 -15.67 1.34
C GLY A 103 -13.05 -16.58 1.22
N ALA A 104 -11.88 -16.02 0.87
CA ALA A 104 -10.64 -16.77 0.69
C ALA A 104 -9.82 -16.94 1.99
N CYS A 105 -10.06 -16.10 3.00
CA CYS A 105 -9.32 -16.15 4.26
C CYS A 105 -9.61 -17.47 4.99
N ALA A 106 -8.56 -18.27 5.21
CA ALA A 106 -8.68 -19.47 6.03
C ALA A 106 -8.94 -19.05 7.47
N ARG A 107 -10.02 -19.58 8.07
CA ARG A 107 -10.32 -19.29 9.47
C ARG A 107 -9.48 -20.21 10.35
N PHE A 108 -8.71 -19.60 11.23
CA PHE A 108 -8.06 -20.31 12.33
C PHE A 108 -9.08 -20.45 13.46
N GLN A 109 -9.61 -21.65 13.64
CA GLN A 109 -10.50 -22.00 14.75
C GLN A 109 -9.94 -23.25 15.43
N ASP A 110 -9.81 -23.20 16.76
CA ASP A 110 -9.40 -24.32 17.61
C ASP A 110 -8.09 -25.01 17.18
N GLY A 111 -7.06 -24.22 16.88
CA GLY A 111 -5.73 -24.74 16.54
C GLY A 111 -5.63 -25.42 15.17
N ARG A 112 -6.67 -25.35 14.32
CA ARG A 112 -6.66 -25.89 12.95
C ARG A 112 -6.98 -24.79 11.94
N ILE A 113 -6.21 -24.77 10.85
CA ILE A 113 -6.51 -23.95 9.67
C ILE A 113 -7.64 -24.66 8.90
N ARG A 114 -8.86 -24.12 8.95
CA ARG A 114 -9.94 -24.56 8.03
C ARG A 114 -10.02 -23.58 6.87
N CYS A 115 -9.56 -24.02 5.70
CA CYS A 115 -9.87 -23.35 4.44
C CYS A 115 -11.35 -23.56 4.14
N PHE A 116 -12.20 -22.61 4.53
CA PHE A 116 -13.56 -22.54 4.04
C PHE A 116 -13.52 -21.99 2.61
N MET A 117 -13.16 -22.83 1.64
CA MET A 117 -13.57 -22.59 0.26
C MET A 117 -15.10 -22.63 0.27
N GLN A 118 -15.75 -21.46 0.21
CA GLN A 118 -17.18 -21.43 -0.06
C GLN A 118 -17.39 -22.13 -1.41
N PRO A 119 -18.23 -23.19 -1.48
CA PRO A 119 -18.64 -23.72 -2.77
C PRO A 119 -19.39 -22.61 -3.51
N ARG A 120 -19.14 -22.52 -4.82
CA ARG A 120 -19.90 -21.65 -5.73
C ARG A 120 -21.38 -21.97 -5.69
#